data_AF-A0A6J2JDD8-F1
#
_entry.id   AF-A0A6J2JDD8-F1
#
_cell.length_a   1.000
_cell.length_b   1.000
_cell.length_c   1.000
_cell.angle_alpha   90.00
_cell.angle_beta   90.00
_cell.angle_gamma   90.00
#
_symmetry.space_group_name_H-M   'P 1'
#
loop_
_entity.id
_entity.type
_entity.pdbx_description
1 polymer ?
#
loop_
_entity_poly.entity_id
_entity_poly.type
_entity_poly.pdbx_seq_one_letter_code
_entity_poly.pdbx_strand_id
1 'polypeptide(L)'
;MYYYIDEEEQKMKGTLRDWRKALRTPITYRVGNAVRIQPQLVVLMTSMGTFLLLLVYYWWTSVQGPPVIQWIHRTRQYNTTYPLTRPVIAGDYITFRIGIVADLDTNSKSSTKAYSFHSYLKKGHLVYNRVKNSVTVTWDSQQPTLLTSMYSHKGRGMELSELIVYDGRLLTFDDRSGMVFEIISNKMVPWLVLTDGNGHVEKGFKSEWAAMKDEILYIGSMGKEWTTSSGEFENYDPMWVKAVNINGEVQHLTWVNRYKAIRSSIGVQWPGYVIHESGVWSPHKQLWHFLPRRCSYEQYNETKDEIKGCNYLITADDNFRNIKANKITKFQPKHGFSSFKFIPGSNDEAIVALKTTEFEGKTATYITAFTTDGLELLSDTFVENMKYEGIEFL
;
A
#
# COMPACT_ATOMS: atom_id res chain seq x y z
N MET A 1 59.41 -64.65 -37.92
CA MET A 1 60.04 -65.52 -36.90
C MET A 1 58.97 -66.46 -36.36
N TYR A 2 58.50 -67.35 -37.24
CA TYR A 2 57.54 -68.41 -36.96
C TYR A 2 58.32 -69.68 -37.21
N TYR A 3 58.75 -70.43 -36.19
CA TYR A 3 59.24 -71.83 -36.25
C TYR A 3 59.86 -72.30 -34.91
N TYR A 4 59.34 -71.84 -33.76
CA TYR A 4 59.91 -72.23 -32.45
C TYR A 4 58.85 -72.33 -31.33
N ILE A 5 57.63 -72.80 -31.64
CA ILE A 5 56.58 -72.98 -30.62
C ILE A 5 56.01 -74.42 -30.59
N ASP A 6 56.24 -75.23 -31.62
CA ASP A 6 55.57 -76.54 -31.74
C ASP A 6 56.22 -77.72 -31.01
N GLU A 7 57.37 -77.55 -30.34
CA GLU A 7 58.02 -78.66 -29.60
C GLU A 7 57.72 -78.71 -28.09
N GLU A 8 57.12 -77.67 -27.49
CA GLU A 8 56.78 -77.68 -26.05
C GLU A 8 55.42 -78.32 -25.73
N GLU A 9 54.52 -78.50 -26.72
CA GLU A 9 53.18 -79.05 -26.47
C GLU A 9 53.15 -80.57 -26.25
N GLN A 10 54.21 -81.31 -26.62
CA GLN A 10 54.20 -82.77 -26.59
C GLN A 10 54.71 -83.39 -25.28
N LYS A 11 55.12 -82.58 -24.28
CA LYS A 11 55.68 -83.07 -23.00
C LYS A 11 54.90 -82.70 -21.73
N MET A 12 53.72 -82.09 -21.82
CA MET A 12 52.93 -81.75 -20.62
C MET A 12 51.93 -82.86 -20.23
N LYS A 13 52.27 -83.58 -19.16
CA LYS A 13 51.40 -84.58 -18.50
C LYS A 13 50.24 -83.89 -17.72
N GLY A 14 49.02 -84.32 -18.02
CA GLY A 14 48.01 -84.76 -17.05
C GLY A 14 47.29 -83.78 -16.11
N THR A 15 47.78 -82.57 -15.85
CA THR A 15 47.09 -81.63 -14.92
C THR A 15 47.12 -80.18 -15.38
N LEU A 16 48.22 -79.71 -15.97
CA LEU A 16 48.30 -78.34 -16.53
C LEU A 16 47.42 -78.11 -17.77
N ARG A 17 47.11 -79.19 -18.52
CA ARG A 17 46.27 -79.13 -19.72
C ARG A 17 44.79 -78.85 -19.38
N ASP A 18 44.31 -79.37 -18.26
CA ASP A 18 42.94 -79.13 -17.77
C ASP A 18 42.76 -77.74 -17.17
N TRP A 19 43.77 -77.20 -16.48
CA TRP A 19 43.76 -75.82 -16.00
C TRP A 19 43.71 -74.80 -17.16
N ARG A 20 44.46 -75.04 -18.25
CA ARG A 20 44.36 -74.21 -19.45
C ARG A 20 43.02 -74.35 -20.17
N LYS A 21 42.33 -75.50 -20.06
CA LYS A 21 41.00 -75.70 -20.63
C LYS A 21 39.91 -74.98 -19.82
N ALA A 22 40.02 -74.98 -18.49
CA ALA A 22 39.15 -74.22 -17.58
C ALA A 22 39.34 -72.69 -17.69
N LEU A 23 40.55 -72.22 -18.01
CA LEU A 23 40.83 -70.80 -18.26
C LEU A 23 40.43 -70.33 -19.67
N ARG A 24 40.14 -71.25 -20.60
CA ARG A 24 39.72 -70.95 -21.98
C ARG A 24 38.23 -71.13 -22.24
N THR A 25 37.45 -71.62 -21.27
CA THR A 25 35.99 -71.58 -21.36
C THR A 25 35.53 -70.12 -21.23
N PRO A 26 34.94 -69.52 -22.27
CA PRO A 26 34.44 -68.16 -22.16
C PRO A 26 33.35 -68.14 -21.08
N ILE A 27 33.51 -67.27 -20.07
CA ILE A 27 32.45 -66.99 -19.11
C ILE A 27 31.32 -66.33 -19.91
N THR A 28 30.30 -67.09 -20.29
CA THR A 28 29.11 -66.53 -20.93
C THR A 28 28.31 -65.76 -19.88
N TYR A 29 28.69 -64.52 -19.60
CA TYR A 29 27.80 -63.59 -18.92
C TYR A 29 26.83 -63.04 -19.97
N ARG A 30 25.56 -63.40 -19.85
CA ARG A 30 24.49 -62.74 -20.60
C ARG A 30 24.30 -61.38 -19.96
N VAL A 31 24.74 -60.30 -20.60
CA VAL A 31 24.27 -58.95 -20.22
C VAL A 31 22.81 -58.87 -20.64
N GLY A 32 21.92 -59.28 -19.74
CA GLY A 32 20.50 -59.00 -19.88
C GLY A 32 20.32 -57.49 -19.78
N ASN A 33 20.16 -56.82 -20.92
CA ASN A 33 19.71 -55.45 -20.93
C ASN A 33 18.21 -55.46 -20.56
N ALA A 34 17.93 -55.63 -19.27
CA ALA A 34 16.59 -55.76 -18.75
C ALA A 34 16.37 -54.69 -17.68
N VAL A 35 16.31 -53.43 -18.10
CA VAL A 35 15.53 -52.45 -17.35
C VAL A 35 14.08 -52.88 -17.47
N ARG A 36 13.65 -53.75 -16.55
CA ARG A 36 12.26 -54.21 -16.46
C ARG A 36 11.46 -53.09 -15.82
N ILE A 37 11.02 -52.13 -16.64
CA ILE A 37 10.12 -51.09 -16.20
C ILE A 37 8.81 -51.78 -15.82
N GLN A 38 8.55 -51.91 -14.52
CA GLN A 38 7.26 -52.41 -14.04
C GLN A 38 6.24 -51.26 -14.16
N PRO A 39 5.29 -51.32 -15.10
CA PRO A 39 4.38 -50.20 -15.35
C PRO A 39 3.55 -49.86 -14.11
N GLN A 40 3.23 -50.85 -13.28
CA GLN A 40 2.54 -50.65 -11.99
C GLN A 40 3.36 -49.82 -11.01
N LEU A 41 4.67 -50.06 -10.91
CA LEU A 41 5.57 -49.29 -10.04
C LEU A 41 5.76 -47.86 -10.57
N VAL A 42 5.86 -47.68 -11.90
CA VAL A 42 5.96 -46.34 -12.51
C VAL A 42 4.69 -45.53 -12.24
N VAL A 43 3.51 -46.12 -12.43
CA VAL A 43 2.22 -45.45 -12.15
C VAL A 43 2.08 -45.11 -10.67
N LEU A 44 2.52 -46.00 -9.77
CA LEU A 44 2.53 -45.71 -8.34
C LEU A 44 3.45 -44.52 -8.01
N MET A 45 4.67 -44.51 -8.53
CA MET A 45 5.63 -43.43 -8.31
C MET A 45 5.17 -42.10 -8.90
N THR A 46 4.59 -42.09 -10.10
CA THR A 46 4.05 -40.88 -10.72
C THR A 46 2.83 -40.36 -9.96
N SER A 47 1.90 -41.24 -9.57
CA SER A 47 0.72 -40.85 -8.78
C SER A 47 1.10 -40.26 -7.43
N MET A 48 2.06 -40.89 -6.73
CA MET A 48 2.59 -40.39 -5.46
C MET A 48 3.33 -39.05 -5.64
N GLY A 49 4.10 -38.90 -6.71
CA GLY A 49 4.76 -37.64 -7.06
C GLY A 49 3.76 -36.52 -7.35
N THR A 50 2.70 -36.80 -8.14
CA THR A 50 1.63 -35.82 -8.39
C THR A 50 0.85 -35.46 -7.13
N PHE A 51 0.58 -36.44 -6.25
CA PHE A 51 -0.09 -36.20 -4.98
C PHE A 51 0.75 -35.34 -4.04
N LEU A 52 2.07 -35.58 -3.97
CA LEU A 52 3.00 -34.74 -3.21
C LEU A 52 3.09 -33.33 -3.79
N LEU A 53 3.11 -33.18 -5.12
CA LEU A 53 3.07 -31.85 -5.75
C LEU A 53 1.76 -31.12 -5.47
N LEU A 54 0.63 -31.80 -5.46
CA LEU A 54 -0.67 -31.23 -5.10
C LEU A 54 -0.72 -30.85 -3.61
N LEU A 55 -0.15 -31.67 -2.72
CA LEU A 55 0.00 -31.35 -1.30
C LEU A 55 0.91 -30.15 -1.07
N VAL A 56 2.05 -30.08 -1.77
CA VAL A 56 2.96 -28.93 -1.70
C VAL A 56 2.28 -27.68 -2.26
N TYR A 57 1.55 -27.78 -3.37
CA TYR A 57 0.78 -26.66 -3.93
C TYR A 57 -0.34 -26.22 -3.00
N TYR A 58 -1.10 -27.15 -2.41
CA TYR A 58 -2.14 -26.87 -1.44
C TYR A 58 -1.56 -26.24 -0.18
N TRP A 59 -0.48 -26.79 0.37
CA TRP A 59 0.19 -26.25 1.55
C TRP A 59 0.78 -24.86 1.26
N TRP A 60 1.43 -24.67 0.10
CA TRP A 60 1.95 -23.38 -0.35
C TRP A 60 0.84 -22.33 -0.49
N THR A 61 -0.32 -22.70 -1.03
CA THR A 61 -1.47 -21.79 -1.15
C THR A 61 -2.21 -21.57 0.17
N SER A 62 -2.18 -22.53 1.10
CA SER A 62 -2.83 -22.46 2.42
C SER A 62 -2.01 -21.68 3.46
N VAL A 63 -0.68 -21.80 3.40
CA VAL A 63 0.26 -21.13 4.33
C VAL A 63 0.43 -19.64 4.01
N GLN A 64 0.02 -19.20 2.82
CA GLN A 64 -0.05 -17.77 2.46
C GLN A 64 -1.31 -17.06 2.98
N GLY A 65 -1.92 -17.54 4.05
CA GLY A 65 -2.77 -16.68 4.88
C GLY A 65 -1.90 -15.53 5.42
N PRO A 66 -2.40 -14.28 5.47
CA PRO A 66 -1.65 -13.20 6.09
C PRO A 66 -1.30 -13.60 7.53
N PRO A 67 -0.08 -13.30 8.02
CA PRO A 67 0.27 -13.59 9.40
C PRO A 67 -0.79 -13.01 10.32
N VAL A 68 -1.33 -13.84 11.22
CA VAL A 68 -2.30 -13.36 12.22
C VAL A 68 -1.54 -12.42 13.15
N ILE A 69 -1.78 -11.13 12.99
CA ILE A 69 -1.19 -10.11 13.85
C ILE A 69 -1.73 -10.33 15.26
N GLN A 70 -0.84 -10.63 16.18
CA GLN A 70 -1.16 -10.71 17.60
C GLN A 70 -0.90 -9.35 18.24
N TRP A 71 -1.97 -8.68 18.62
CA TRP A 71 -1.93 -7.46 19.42
C TRP A 71 -1.85 -7.82 20.90
N ILE A 72 -1.18 -6.98 21.69
CA ILE A 72 -1.28 -7.12 23.15
C ILE A 72 -2.72 -6.83 23.56
N HIS A 73 -3.15 -7.42 24.67
CA HIS A 73 -4.48 -7.19 25.21
C HIS A 73 -4.76 -5.69 25.36
N ARG A 74 -5.98 -5.29 25.00
CA ARG A 74 -6.42 -3.90 25.08
C ARG A 74 -6.34 -3.42 26.52
N THR A 75 -5.73 -2.26 26.73
CA THR A 75 -5.65 -1.62 28.04
C THR A 75 -6.94 -0.87 28.40
N ARG A 76 -7.70 -0.45 27.37
CA ARG A 76 -9.01 0.21 27.49
C ARG A 76 -9.89 -0.03 26.27
N GLN A 77 -11.15 0.39 26.35
CA GLN A 77 -12.06 0.41 25.21
C GLN A 77 -11.68 1.50 24.21
N TYR A 78 -11.94 1.23 22.93
CA TYR A 78 -11.80 2.18 21.84
C TYR A 78 -12.89 3.25 21.95
N ASN A 79 -12.52 4.51 21.80
CA ASN A 79 -13.48 5.61 21.76
C ASN A 79 -14.06 5.75 20.33
N THR A 80 -15.32 5.35 20.17
CA THR A 80 -16.04 5.37 18.89
C THR A 80 -16.58 6.74 18.48
N THR A 81 -16.22 7.82 19.18
CA THR A 81 -16.71 9.18 18.86
C THR A 81 -16.24 9.60 17.47
N TYR A 82 -17.19 9.70 16.54
CA TYR A 82 -16.97 10.21 15.19
C TYR A 82 -18.27 10.77 14.58
N PRO A 83 -18.25 11.98 13.99
CA PRO A 83 -17.21 13.02 14.07
C PRO A 83 -16.94 13.50 15.52
N LEU A 84 -15.88 14.30 15.77
CA LEU A 84 -15.61 14.80 17.14
C LEU A 84 -16.63 15.86 17.58
N THR A 85 -17.19 16.60 16.63
CA THR A 85 -18.23 17.61 16.83
C THR A 85 -19.56 17.03 16.35
N ARG A 86 -20.56 17.06 17.24
CA ARG A 86 -21.89 16.56 16.91
C ARG A 86 -22.47 17.31 15.70
N PRO A 87 -22.92 16.61 14.64
CA PRO A 87 -23.55 17.25 13.49
C PRO A 87 -24.83 18.00 13.87
N VAL A 88 -25.10 19.11 13.18
CA VAL A 88 -26.34 19.89 13.34
C VAL A 88 -27.32 19.47 12.26
N ILE A 89 -28.52 19.04 12.66
CA ILE A 89 -29.56 18.53 11.75
C ILE A 89 -30.69 19.57 11.67
N ALA A 90 -31.05 19.98 10.46
CA ALA A 90 -32.16 20.90 10.19
C ALA A 90 -32.95 20.42 8.95
N GLY A 91 -34.02 19.65 9.19
CA GLY A 91 -34.76 18.99 8.11
C GLY A 91 -33.87 17.99 7.37
N ASP A 92 -33.81 18.08 6.04
CA ASP A 92 -32.98 17.22 5.18
C ASP A 92 -31.51 17.66 5.10
N TYR A 93 -31.13 18.70 5.84
CA TYR A 93 -29.76 19.23 5.86
C TYR A 93 -29.02 18.75 7.10
N ILE A 94 -27.82 18.20 6.87
CA ILE A 94 -26.89 17.85 7.93
C ILE A 94 -25.64 18.69 7.77
N THR A 95 -25.31 19.46 8.81
CA THR A 95 -24.13 20.32 8.84
C THR A 95 -23.06 19.69 9.72
N PHE A 96 -21.88 19.49 9.15
CA PHE A 96 -20.72 18.93 9.82
C PHE A 96 -19.64 19.99 9.99
N ARG A 97 -18.91 19.90 11.10
CA ARG A 97 -17.64 20.59 11.25
C ARG A 97 -16.58 19.84 10.45
N ILE A 98 -15.78 20.55 9.67
CA ILE A 98 -14.67 19.96 8.91
C ILE A 98 -13.37 20.72 9.13
N GLY A 99 -12.26 20.02 8.96
CA GLY A 99 -10.90 20.55 9.02
C GLY A 99 -10.08 20.06 7.84
N ILE A 100 -9.18 20.91 7.35
CA ILE A 100 -8.16 20.54 6.38
C ILE A 100 -6.78 20.98 6.87
N VAL A 101 -5.77 20.15 6.64
CA VAL A 101 -4.38 20.39 7.09
C VAL A 101 -3.43 20.60 5.92
N ALA A 102 -2.52 21.55 6.07
CA ALA A 102 -1.64 21.98 4.99
C ALA A 102 -0.30 21.23 4.96
N ASP A 103 0.17 20.91 3.75
CA ASP A 103 1.57 20.65 3.49
C ASP A 103 2.18 21.86 2.77
N LEU A 104 3.25 22.40 3.34
CA LEU A 104 3.98 23.56 2.81
C LEU A 104 5.30 23.16 2.14
N ASP A 105 5.56 21.86 2.03
CA ASP A 105 6.85 21.29 1.63
C ASP A 105 7.98 21.93 2.46
N THR A 106 9.05 22.35 1.78
CA THR A 106 10.20 23.02 2.38
C THR A 106 9.88 24.40 2.96
N ASN A 107 8.73 25.01 2.59
CA ASN A 107 8.29 26.30 3.14
C ASN A 107 7.70 26.17 4.55
N SER A 108 7.52 24.94 5.06
CA SER A 108 7.18 24.67 6.46
C SER A 108 8.25 25.20 7.43
N LYS A 109 9.51 25.34 6.99
CA LYS A 109 10.60 25.82 7.84
C LYS A 109 10.46 27.31 8.17
N SER A 110 10.47 27.64 9.45
CA SER A 110 10.43 29.03 9.90
C SER A 110 11.74 29.76 9.54
N SER A 111 11.60 30.94 8.94
CA SER A 111 12.72 31.85 8.66
C SER A 111 13.16 32.66 9.88
N THR A 112 12.30 32.77 10.90
CA THR A 112 12.52 33.65 12.07
C THR A 112 12.86 32.88 13.34
N LYS A 113 12.43 31.62 13.46
CA LYS A 113 12.67 30.78 14.63
C LYS A 113 13.50 29.56 14.25
N ALA A 114 14.71 29.47 14.81
CA ALA A 114 15.60 28.34 14.57
C ALA A 114 14.93 27.01 14.94
N TYR A 115 15.14 25.99 14.09
CA TYR A 115 14.61 24.63 14.25
C TYR A 115 13.08 24.53 14.37
N SER A 116 12.35 25.58 14.01
CA SER A 116 10.89 25.59 14.06
C SER A 116 10.30 25.32 12.67
N PHE A 117 9.30 24.45 12.63
CA PHE A 117 8.52 24.14 11.44
C PHE A 117 7.04 24.42 11.72
N HIS A 118 6.27 24.69 10.67
CA HIS A 118 4.87 25.05 10.79
C HIS A 118 4.00 24.52 9.66
N SER A 119 2.72 24.40 9.97
CA SER A 119 1.62 24.07 9.05
C SER A 119 0.36 24.83 9.51
N TYR A 120 -0.75 24.66 8.79
CA TYR A 120 -2.01 25.31 9.04
C TYR A 120 -3.16 24.30 9.10
N LEU A 121 -4.04 24.47 10.09
CA LEU A 121 -5.33 23.80 10.16
C LEU A 121 -6.44 24.81 9.83
N LYS A 122 -7.02 24.69 8.63
CA LYS A 122 -8.16 25.49 8.20
C LYS A 122 -9.45 24.73 8.53
N LYS A 123 -10.43 25.44 9.10
CA LYS A 123 -11.70 24.83 9.51
C LYS A 123 -12.88 25.47 8.77
N GLY A 124 -13.95 24.72 8.66
CA GLY A 124 -15.16 25.13 7.96
C GLY A 124 -16.35 24.26 8.33
N HIS A 125 -17.39 24.35 7.52
CA HIS A 125 -18.58 23.54 7.62
C HIS A 125 -18.91 22.91 6.26
N LEU A 126 -19.33 21.66 6.30
CA LEU A 126 -19.89 20.96 5.16
C LEU A 126 -21.37 20.73 5.42
N VAL A 127 -22.22 21.19 4.51
CA VAL A 127 -23.67 20.97 4.53
C VAL A 127 -24.02 19.93 3.47
N TYR A 128 -24.56 18.81 3.89
CA TYR A 128 -25.01 17.74 3.01
C TYR A 128 -26.53 17.66 2.99
N ASN A 129 -27.11 17.58 1.79
CA ASN A 129 -28.52 17.28 1.59
C ASN A 129 -28.65 16.07 0.67
N ARG A 130 -29.10 14.94 1.23
CA ARG A 130 -29.25 13.68 0.50
C ARG A 130 -30.38 13.74 -0.53
N VAL A 131 -31.50 14.41 -0.22
CA VAL A 131 -32.67 14.49 -1.10
C VAL A 131 -32.36 15.30 -2.36
N LYS A 132 -31.59 16.37 -2.21
CA LYS A 132 -31.19 17.27 -3.30
C LYS A 132 -29.91 16.84 -4.01
N ASN A 133 -29.24 15.78 -3.53
CA ASN A 133 -27.92 15.36 -4.00
C ASN A 133 -26.93 16.55 -4.08
N SER A 134 -26.83 17.31 -2.99
CA SER A 134 -26.02 18.52 -2.97
C SER A 134 -25.13 18.60 -1.73
N VAL A 135 -23.90 19.06 -1.94
CA VAL A 135 -22.96 19.42 -0.87
C VAL A 135 -22.60 20.91 -1.02
N THR A 136 -22.51 21.61 0.10
CA THR A 136 -22.00 22.98 0.15
C THR A 136 -20.93 23.08 1.23
N VAL A 137 -19.84 23.77 0.94
CA VAL A 137 -18.75 24.00 1.89
C VAL A 137 -18.58 25.48 2.14
N THR A 138 -18.47 25.86 3.41
CA THR A 138 -18.13 27.22 3.83
C THR A 138 -16.93 27.16 4.77
N TRP A 139 -16.02 28.12 4.64
CA TRP A 139 -14.83 28.22 5.48
C TRP A 139 -15.01 29.28 6.55
N ASP A 140 -14.36 29.11 7.69
CA ASP A 140 -14.37 30.12 8.74
C ASP A 140 -13.73 31.42 8.26
N SER A 141 -14.23 32.55 8.74
CA SER A 141 -13.66 33.88 8.45
C SER A 141 -12.34 34.14 9.17
N GLN A 142 -12.05 33.38 10.23
CA GLN A 142 -10.78 33.46 10.96
C GLN A 142 -9.65 32.84 10.13
N GLN A 143 -8.44 33.35 10.33
CA GLN A 143 -7.25 32.79 9.71
C GLN A 143 -7.05 31.32 10.14
N PRO A 144 -6.49 30.47 9.26
CA PRO A 144 -6.13 29.10 9.63
C PRO A 144 -5.30 29.05 10.91
N THR A 145 -5.55 28.02 11.73
CA THR A 145 -4.83 27.83 12.98
C THR A 145 -3.38 27.46 12.67
N LEU A 146 -2.43 28.25 13.17
CA LEU A 146 -1.00 27.95 13.07
C LEU A 146 -0.64 26.76 13.95
N LEU A 147 -0.10 25.71 13.34
CA LEU A 147 0.45 24.55 14.00
C LEU A 147 1.98 24.61 13.93
N THR A 148 2.67 24.34 15.03
CA THR A 148 4.14 24.43 15.09
C THR A 148 4.76 23.26 15.83
N SER A 149 5.94 22.83 15.36
CA SER A 149 6.76 21.81 15.99
C SER A 149 8.24 22.11 15.80
N MET A 150 9.08 21.50 16.63
CA MET A 150 10.54 21.49 16.47
C MET A 150 11.08 20.13 16.00
N TYR A 151 10.23 19.11 15.93
CA TYR A 151 10.60 17.80 15.40
C TYR A 151 10.80 17.90 13.89
N SER A 152 11.89 17.31 13.41
CA SER A 152 12.24 17.29 12.00
C SER A 152 13.20 16.15 11.70
N HIS A 153 13.27 15.75 10.43
CA HIS A 153 14.29 14.83 9.93
C HIS A 153 15.02 15.51 8.77
N LYS A 154 16.36 15.57 8.86
CA LYS A 154 17.22 16.29 7.90
C LYS A 154 16.78 17.74 7.65
N GLY A 155 16.29 18.41 8.70
CA GLY A 155 15.89 19.82 8.64
C GLY A 155 14.60 20.11 7.87
N ARG A 156 13.73 19.10 7.70
CA ARG A 156 12.36 19.20 7.19
C ARG A 156 11.38 18.59 8.20
N GLY A 157 10.21 19.18 8.37
CA GLY A 157 9.17 18.69 9.28
C GLY A 157 7.91 19.53 9.19
N MET A 158 6.82 19.07 9.82
CA MET A 158 5.48 19.67 9.68
C MET A 158 4.97 19.70 8.23
N GLU A 159 5.41 18.75 7.41
CA GLU A 159 4.86 18.51 6.07
C GLU A 159 3.72 17.50 6.24
N LEU A 160 2.52 18.03 6.50
CA LEU A 160 1.40 17.28 7.05
C LEU A 160 0.51 16.70 5.94
N SER A 161 0.64 15.40 5.69
CA SER A 161 0.09 14.77 4.48
C SER A 161 -1.23 13.99 4.69
N GLU A 162 -1.84 14.04 5.87
CA GLU A 162 -3.20 13.53 6.11
C GLU A 162 -3.77 14.04 7.45
N LEU A 163 -5.11 14.00 7.59
CA LEU A 163 -5.87 14.30 8.81
C LEU A 163 -6.89 13.20 9.07
N ILE A 164 -6.92 12.65 10.29
CA ILE A 164 -7.87 11.59 10.65
C ILE A 164 -8.34 11.67 12.10
N VAL A 165 -9.61 11.31 12.34
CA VAL A 165 -10.10 11.02 13.69
C VAL A 165 -9.90 9.54 14.00
N TYR A 166 -9.14 9.24 15.05
CA TYR A 166 -8.90 7.89 15.52
C TYR A 166 -8.98 7.86 17.04
N ASP A 167 -9.81 6.96 17.59
CA ASP A 167 -9.97 6.79 19.04
C ASP A 167 -10.33 8.10 19.77
N GLY A 168 -11.22 8.90 19.15
CA GLY A 168 -11.66 10.20 19.66
C GLY A 168 -10.58 11.30 19.64
N ARG A 169 -9.47 11.09 18.91
CA ARG A 169 -8.34 12.02 18.80
C ARG A 169 -8.21 12.50 17.36
N LEU A 170 -7.83 13.76 17.17
CA LEU A 170 -7.49 14.29 15.86
C LEU A 170 -6.00 14.11 15.60
N LEU A 171 -5.65 13.27 14.62
CA LEU A 171 -4.28 12.91 14.29
C LEU A 171 -3.88 13.46 12.92
N THR A 172 -2.59 13.77 12.77
CA THR A 172 -1.96 14.17 11.52
C THR A 172 -0.51 13.65 11.46
N PHE A 173 0.08 13.62 10.28
CA PHE A 173 1.28 12.83 9.98
C PHE A 173 2.30 13.69 9.24
N ASP A 174 3.53 13.75 9.76
CA ASP A 174 4.65 14.42 9.08
C ASP A 174 5.39 13.42 8.19
N ASP A 175 5.29 13.59 6.87
CA ASP A 175 5.84 12.66 5.86
C ASP A 175 7.39 12.69 5.78
N ARG A 176 8.03 13.60 6.51
CA ARG A 176 9.49 13.70 6.55
C ARG A 176 10.08 12.97 7.73
N SER A 177 9.53 13.24 8.91
CA SER A 177 10.01 12.68 10.17
C SER A 177 9.35 11.34 10.52
N GLY A 178 8.22 11.00 9.88
CA GLY A 178 7.40 9.86 10.23
C GLY A 178 6.64 10.05 11.54
N MET A 179 6.59 11.27 12.07
CA MET A 179 5.91 11.58 13.33
C MET A 179 4.40 11.57 13.14
N VAL A 180 3.71 10.86 14.03
CA VAL A 180 2.26 10.97 14.18
C VAL A 180 1.99 11.94 15.32
N PHE A 181 1.32 13.04 15.02
CA PHE A 181 0.93 14.05 16.00
C PHE A 181 -0.55 13.95 16.32
N GLU A 182 -0.88 14.15 17.59
CA GLU A 182 -2.22 14.53 18.01
C GLU A 182 -2.33 16.05 18.10
N ILE A 183 -3.44 16.59 17.58
CA ILE A 183 -3.76 18.01 17.67
C ILE A 183 -4.65 18.23 18.89
N ILE A 184 -4.07 18.71 20.00
CA ILE A 184 -4.80 19.01 21.24
C ILE A 184 -4.76 20.51 21.47
N SER A 185 -5.91 21.19 21.48
CA SER A 185 -5.99 22.63 21.73
C SER A 185 -5.01 23.44 20.87
N ASN A 186 -4.93 23.10 19.58
CA ASN A 186 -4.02 23.68 18.59
C ASN A 186 -2.52 23.45 18.86
N LYS A 187 -2.16 22.49 19.71
CA LYS A 187 -0.78 22.04 19.94
C LYS A 187 -0.53 20.72 19.26
N MET A 188 0.68 20.58 18.72
CA MET A 188 1.17 19.35 18.10
C MET A 188 1.82 18.49 19.17
N VAL A 189 1.15 17.42 19.60
CA VAL A 189 1.66 16.49 20.62
C VAL A 189 2.13 15.22 19.92
N PRO A 190 3.44 14.90 19.93
CA PRO A 190 3.94 13.63 19.42
C PRO A 190 3.23 12.44 20.07
N TRP A 191 2.77 11.50 19.26
CA TRP A 191 2.27 10.21 19.74
C TRP A 191 3.21 9.08 19.36
N LEU A 192 3.57 8.97 18.07
CA LEU A 192 4.38 7.88 17.53
C LEU A 192 5.43 8.40 16.56
N VAL A 193 6.46 7.57 16.33
CA VAL A 193 7.43 7.75 15.25
C VAL A 193 7.41 6.50 14.39
N LEU A 194 7.20 6.66 13.09
CA LEU A 194 7.13 5.58 12.12
C LEU A 194 8.39 5.60 11.26
N THR A 195 9.16 4.52 11.30
CA THR A 195 10.31 4.31 10.43
C THR A 195 9.89 3.74 9.08
N ASP A 196 10.67 4.01 8.04
CA ASP A 196 10.32 3.64 6.66
C ASP A 196 10.29 2.13 6.42
N GLY A 197 9.62 1.71 5.34
CA GLY A 197 9.61 0.33 4.86
C GLY A 197 9.15 -0.68 5.92
N ASN A 198 9.98 -1.70 6.12
CA ASN A 198 9.74 -2.80 7.06
C ASN A 198 9.99 -2.45 8.54
N GLY A 199 10.24 -1.18 8.86
CA GLY A 199 10.50 -0.71 10.23
C GLY A 199 11.97 -0.68 10.64
N HIS A 200 12.88 -1.22 9.82
CA HIS A 200 14.32 -1.28 10.08
C HIS A 200 15.11 -0.29 9.21
N VAL A 201 14.47 0.79 8.77
CA VAL A 201 15.07 1.87 7.98
C VAL A 201 15.19 3.12 8.86
N GLU A 202 16.34 3.77 8.84
CA GLU A 202 16.61 4.96 9.69
C GLU A 202 15.72 6.17 9.35
N LYS A 203 15.34 6.30 8.08
CA LYS A 203 14.50 7.39 7.58
C LYS A 203 13.08 7.30 8.17
N GLY A 204 12.46 8.46 8.40
CA GLY A 204 11.03 8.55 8.69
C GLY A 204 10.18 7.99 7.54
N PHE A 205 9.07 7.35 7.88
CA PHE A 205 8.09 6.85 6.93
C PHE A 205 7.39 8.02 6.24
N LYS A 206 7.45 8.05 4.91
CA LYS A 206 6.75 9.05 4.10
C LYS A 206 5.26 8.71 4.03
N SER A 207 4.54 9.05 5.09
CA SER A 207 3.10 8.84 5.20
C SER A 207 2.33 9.76 4.26
N GLU A 208 1.39 9.20 3.51
CA GLU A 208 0.62 9.92 2.49
C GLU A 208 -0.90 9.74 2.65
N TRP A 209 -1.34 8.76 3.44
CA TRP A 209 -2.75 8.53 3.72
C TRP A 209 -2.95 7.73 5.00
N ALA A 210 -4.13 7.83 5.59
CA ALA A 210 -4.52 7.08 6.77
C ALA A 210 -5.99 6.65 6.72
N ALA A 211 -6.27 5.48 7.29
CA ALA A 211 -7.61 4.90 7.39
C ALA A 211 -7.78 4.14 8.70
N MET A 212 -9.01 4.07 9.21
CA MET A 212 -9.36 3.20 10.32
C MET A 212 -10.12 1.98 9.81
N LYS A 213 -9.67 0.79 10.20
CA LYS A 213 -10.37 -0.48 9.98
C LYS A 213 -10.28 -1.33 11.24
N ASP A 214 -11.42 -1.78 11.73
CA ASP A 214 -11.52 -2.67 12.90
C ASP A 214 -10.73 -2.15 14.12
N GLU A 215 -10.84 -0.83 14.37
CA GLU A 215 -10.15 -0.12 15.46
C GLU A 215 -8.62 -0.13 15.35
N ILE A 216 -8.09 -0.42 14.16
CA ILE A 216 -6.68 -0.31 13.80
C ILE A 216 -6.51 0.85 12.82
N LEU A 217 -5.56 1.73 13.11
CA LEU A 217 -5.13 2.81 12.23
C LEU A 217 -4.12 2.27 11.21
N TYR A 218 -4.49 2.30 9.94
CA TYR A 218 -3.62 1.99 8.81
C TYR A 218 -3.05 3.29 8.25
N ILE A 219 -1.74 3.35 8.07
CA ILE A 219 -1.02 4.52 7.58
C ILE A 219 -0.14 4.06 6.43
N GLY A 220 -0.41 4.53 5.22
CA GLY A 220 0.34 4.14 4.03
C GLY A 220 1.18 5.27 3.46
N SER A 221 2.07 4.87 2.56
CA SER A 221 2.87 5.77 1.74
C SER A 221 2.35 5.77 0.29
N MET A 222 3.13 6.30 -0.65
CA MET A 222 2.75 6.53 -2.05
C MET A 222 2.27 5.28 -2.81
N GLY A 223 2.59 4.07 -2.33
CA GLY A 223 2.06 2.84 -2.90
C GLY A 223 2.64 2.45 -4.27
N LYS A 224 3.79 3.00 -4.64
CA LYS A 224 4.59 2.57 -5.80
C LYS A 224 6.02 2.28 -5.39
N GLU A 225 6.79 1.67 -6.28
CA GLU A 225 8.23 1.55 -6.13
C GLU A 225 8.89 2.93 -5.88
N TRP A 226 9.85 2.99 -4.96
CA TRP A 226 10.72 4.14 -4.85
C TRP A 226 11.70 4.12 -6.02
N THR A 227 11.88 5.28 -6.64
CA THR A 227 12.67 5.44 -7.84
C THR A 227 13.51 6.71 -7.76
N THR A 228 14.57 6.78 -8.55
CA THR A 228 15.22 8.06 -8.88
C THR A 228 14.23 9.02 -9.55
N SER A 229 14.60 10.29 -9.70
CA SER A 229 13.79 11.30 -10.41
C SER A 229 13.56 10.98 -11.90
N SER A 230 14.37 10.10 -12.48
CA SER A 230 14.23 9.56 -13.85
C SER A 230 13.46 8.23 -13.93
N GLY A 231 13.02 7.69 -12.79
CA GLY A 231 12.19 6.48 -12.73
C GLY A 231 12.95 5.16 -12.67
N GLU A 232 14.24 5.17 -12.32
CA GLU A 232 15.01 3.95 -12.08
C GLU A 232 14.68 3.37 -10.71
N PHE A 233 14.43 2.06 -10.64
CA PHE A 233 14.04 1.37 -9.40
C PHE A 233 15.13 1.42 -8.32
N GLU A 234 14.74 1.68 -7.07
CA GLU A 234 15.64 1.61 -5.91
C GLU A 234 15.15 0.62 -4.85
N ASN A 235 13.89 0.73 -4.39
CA ASN A 235 13.35 -0.13 -3.34
C ASN A 235 11.80 -0.16 -3.31
N TYR A 236 11.23 -0.92 -2.38
CA TYR A 236 9.79 -1.09 -2.18
C TYR A 236 9.25 -0.39 -0.92
N ASP A 237 10.02 0.48 -0.27
CA ASP A 237 9.67 1.05 1.04
C ASP A 237 8.32 1.81 1.04
N PRO A 238 7.96 2.60 0.00
CA PRO A 238 6.66 3.28 -0.08
C PRO A 238 5.46 2.33 -0.30
N MET A 239 5.72 1.03 -0.49
CA MET A 239 4.69 -0.01 -0.64
C MET A 239 4.45 -0.77 0.67
N TRP A 240 5.00 -0.29 1.78
CA TRP A 240 4.65 -0.75 3.13
C TRP A 240 3.53 0.11 3.73
N VAL A 241 2.75 -0.50 4.62
CA VAL A 241 1.71 0.15 5.41
C VAL A 241 1.95 -0.13 6.89
N LYS A 242 1.78 0.87 7.73
CA LYS A 242 1.88 0.75 9.19
C LYS A 242 0.48 0.53 9.76
N ALA A 243 0.28 -0.56 10.48
CA ALA A 243 -0.93 -0.82 11.24
C ALA A 243 -0.66 -0.50 12.72
N VAL A 244 -1.50 0.33 13.32
CA VAL A 244 -1.28 0.88 14.65
C VAL A 244 -2.54 0.67 15.49
N ASN A 245 -2.41 0.05 16.66
CA ASN A 245 -3.53 -0.10 17.59
C ASN A 245 -3.63 1.07 18.59
N ILE A 246 -4.65 1.07 19.45
CA ILE A 246 -4.86 2.15 20.45
C ILE A 246 -3.75 2.26 21.50
N ASN A 247 -3.00 1.19 21.74
CA ASN A 247 -1.87 1.20 22.67
C ASN A 247 -0.60 1.82 22.02
N GLY A 248 -0.63 2.10 20.71
CA GLY A 248 0.52 2.57 19.96
C GLY A 248 1.46 1.45 19.50
N GLU A 249 1.05 0.18 19.56
CA GLU A 249 1.80 -0.91 18.94
C GLU A 249 1.76 -0.75 17.42
N VAL A 250 2.92 -0.87 16.78
CA VAL A 250 3.08 -0.69 15.34
C VAL A 250 3.44 -2.03 14.70
N GLN A 251 2.74 -2.36 13.62
CA GLN A 251 3.00 -3.51 12.77
C GLN A 251 3.31 -3.04 11.35
N HIS A 252 4.32 -3.63 10.74
CA HIS A 252 4.79 -3.25 9.40
C HIS A 252 4.26 -4.27 8.40
N LEU A 253 3.35 -3.83 7.53
CA LEU A 253 2.65 -4.69 6.57
C LEU A 253 3.17 -4.46 5.16
N THR A 254 3.70 -5.49 4.53
CA THR A 254 4.03 -5.41 3.10
C THR A 254 2.75 -5.40 2.27
N TRP A 255 2.56 -4.35 1.48
CA TRP A 255 1.44 -4.18 0.56
C TRP A 255 1.89 -4.19 -0.90
N VAL A 256 3.13 -4.64 -1.19
CA VAL A 256 3.70 -4.68 -2.55
C VAL A 256 2.74 -5.32 -3.56
N ASN A 257 2.21 -6.51 -3.26
CA ASN A 257 1.30 -7.21 -4.17
C ASN A 257 -0.08 -6.56 -4.23
N ARG A 258 -0.55 -5.94 -3.14
CA ARG A 258 -1.84 -5.22 -3.09
C ARG A 258 -1.81 -4.01 -4.01
N TYR A 259 -0.79 -3.17 -3.90
CA TYR A 259 -0.62 -2.01 -4.78
C TYR A 259 -0.38 -2.41 -6.25
N LYS A 260 0.37 -3.49 -6.52
CA LYS A 260 0.51 -4.02 -7.89
C LYS A 260 -0.84 -4.47 -8.47
N ALA A 261 -1.70 -5.10 -7.65
CA ALA A 261 -3.05 -5.47 -8.06
C ALA A 261 -3.94 -4.25 -8.31
N ILE A 262 -3.90 -3.24 -7.43
CA ILE A 262 -4.60 -1.95 -7.61
C ILE A 262 -4.18 -1.30 -8.93
N ARG A 263 -2.88 -1.15 -9.18
CA ARG A 263 -2.32 -0.60 -10.43
C ARG A 263 -2.79 -1.40 -11.65
N SER A 264 -2.78 -2.73 -11.57
CA SER A 264 -3.19 -3.61 -12.66
C SER A 264 -4.68 -3.51 -12.99
N SER A 265 -5.53 -3.16 -12.00
CA SER A 265 -6.99 -3.04 -12.20
C SER A 265 -7.40 -1.95 -13.19
N ILE A 266 -6.53 -0.96 -13.41
CA ILE A 266 -6.72 0.11 -14.42
C ILE A 266 -5.85 -0.10 -15.67
N GLY A 267 -5.30 -1.31 -15.85
CA GLY A 267 -4.49 -1.67 -17.01
C GLY A 267 -3.08 -1.08 -17.02
N VAL A 268 -2.61 -0.54 -15.89
CA VAL A 268 -1.24 -0.02 -15.77
C VAL A 268 -0.31 -1.15 -15.34
N GLN A 269 0.84 -1.27 -15.99
CA GLN A 269 1.91 -2.21 -15.65
C GLN A 269 3.23 -1.47 -15.51
N TRP A 270 4.18 -2.02 -14.76
CA TRP A 270 5.54 -1.48 -14.70
C TRP A 270 6.14 -1.38 -16.11
N PRO A 271 6.78 -0.25 -16.50
CA PRO A 271 7.25 0.87 -15.66
C PRO A 271 6.21 1.98 -15.37
N GLY A 272 4.98 1.84 -15.85
CA GLY A 272 3.85 2.67 -15.43
C GLY A 272 3.56 2.54 -13.92
N TYR A 273 2.90 3.55 -13.36
CA TYR A 273 2.74 3.70 -11.92
C TYR A 273 1.43 4.40 -11.54
N VAL A 274 1.06 4.21 -10.27
CA VAL A 274 -0.07 4.88 -9.60
C VAL A 274 0.45 5.39 -8.26
N ILE A 275 0.18 6.65 -7.93
CA ILE A 275 0.53 7.25 -6.63
C ILE A 275 -0.73 7.39 -5.79
N HIS A 276 -0.66 6.92 -4.55
CA HIS A 276 -1.73 6.95 -3.57
C HIS A 276 -1.41 7.95 -2.46
N GLU A 277 -2.22 9.01 -2.36
CA GLU A 277 -2.27 9.94 -1.21
C GLU A 277 -3.65 9.90 -0.54
N SER A 278 -4.48 8.93 -0.89
CA SER A 278 -5.74 8.74 -0.18
C SER A 278 -6.23 7.31 -0.28
N GLY A 279 -6.68 6.79 0.86
CA GLY A 279 -7.24 5.46 1.00
C GLY A 279 -8.11 5.41 2.24
N VAL A 280 -9.33 4.88 2.12
CA VAL A 280 -10.29 4.78 3.23
C VAL A 280 -10.96 3.41 3.22
N TRP A 281 -11.15 2.82 4.39
CA TRP A 281 -11.96 1.62 4.56
C TRP A 281 -13.43 1.98 4.82
N SER A 282 -14.34 1.34 4.09
CA SER A 282 -15.78 1.46 4.34
C SER A 282 -16.26 0.29 5.21
N PRO A 283 -16.66 0.51 6.48
CA PRO A 283 -17.26 -0.55 7.28
C PRO A 283 -18.64 -0.97 6.76
N HIS A 284 -19.38 -0.09 6.07
CA HIS A 284 -20.68 -0.42 5.48
C HIS A 284 -20.55 -1.37 4.28
N LYS A 285 -19.56 -1.13 3.42
CA LYS A 285 -19.36 -1.89 2.18
C LYS A 285 -18.36 -3.04 2.34
N GLN A 286 -17.57 -3.04 3.40
CA GLN A 286 -16.46 -3.96 3.63
C GLN A 286 -15.45 -3.93 2.47
N LEU A 287 -15.16 -2.72 1.98
CA LEU A 287 -14.24 -2.47 0.87
C LEU A 287 -13.28 -1.32 1.21
N TRP A 288 -12.02 -1.50 0.83
CA TRP A 288 -11.07 -0.41 0.66
C TRP A 288 -11.46 0.44 -0.53
N HIS A 289 -11.31 1.76 -0.42
CA HIS A 289 -11.54 2.74 -1.47
C HIS A 289 -10.29 3.61 -1.61
N PHE A 290 -9.85 3.85 -2.83
CA PHE A 290 -8.70 4.69 -3.15
C PHE A 290 -9.07 5.70 -4.23
N LEU A 291 -8.65 6.94 -4.03
CA LEU A 291 -8.62 7.98 -5.06
C LEU A 291 -7.15 8.31 -5.33
N PRO A 292 -6.51 7.67 -6.33
CA PRO A 292 -5.11 7.92 -6.59
C PRO A 292 -4.85 9.39 -6.94
N ARG A 293 -3.71 9.92 -6.51
CA ARG A 293 -3.24 11.23 -6.94
C ARG A 293 -2.86 11.20 -8.41
N ARG A 294 -2.04 10.20 -8.77
CA ARG A 294 -1.43 10.08 -10.11
C ARG A 294 -1.68 8.71 -10.72
N CYS A 295 -1.88 8.68 -12.04
CA CYS A 295 -2.03 7.47 -12.83
C CYS A 295 -1.29 7.64 -14.16
N SER A 296 -0.24 6.85 -14.39
CA SER A 296 0.59 6.93 -15.61
C SER A 296 0.87 5.55 -16.20
N TYR A 297 0.73 5.44 -17.52
CA TYR A 297 1.16 4.28 -18.31
C TYR A 297 2.64 4.37 -18.71
N GLU A 298 3.26 5.52 -18.49
CA GLU A 298 4.68 5.79 -18.77
C GLU A 298 5.52 5.68 -17.49
N GLN A 299 6.82 5.47 -17.66
CA GLN A 299 7.80 5.49 -16.57
C GLN A 299 7.75 6.82 -15.80
N TYR A 300 8.00 6.72 -14.49
CA TYR A 300 8.09 7.88 -13.60
C TYR A 300 9.16 8.88 -14.07
N ASN A 301 8.78 10.15 -14.05
CA ASN A 301 9.69 11.28 -14.20
C ASN A 301 9.11 12.44 -13.40
N GLU A 302 9.90 13.02 -12.51
CA GLU A 302 9.45 14.03 -11.55
C GLU A 302 8.71 15.20 -12.21
N THR A 303 9.25 15.74 -13.31
CA THR A 303 8.61 16.85 -14.05
C THR A 303 7.34 16.42 -14.77
N LYS A 304 7.33 15.24 -15.40
CA LYS A 304 6.13 14.76 -16.11
C LYS A 304 5.02 14.36 -15.15
N ASP A 305 5.34 13.98 -13.91
CA ASP A 305 4.38 13.55 -12.90
C ASP A 305 3.36 14.64 -12.54
N GLU A 306 3.78 15.92 -12.59
CA GLU A 306 2.93 17.09 -12.32
C GLU A 306 1.62 17.08 -13.13
N ILE A 307 1.64 16.47 -14.33
CA ILE A 307 0.50 16.37 -15.25
C ILE A 307 -0.10 14.95 -15.35
N LYS A 308 0.16 14.05 -14.39
CA LYS A 308 -0.37 12.67 -14.36
C LYS A 308 -1.55 12.50 -13.41
N GLY A 309 -2.34 13.53 -13.15
CA GLY A 309 -3.56 13.47 -12.30
C GLY A 309 -4.47 12.30 -12.65
N CYS A 310 -5.25 11.81 -11.68
CA CYS A 310 -6.09 10.62 -11.85
C CYS A 310 -7.58 10.91 -11.60
N ASN A 311 -8.47 10.12 -12.20
CA ASN A 311 -9.93 10.27 -12.06
C ASN A 311 -10.67 8.96 -11.73
N TYR A 312 -9.94 7.96 -11.24
CA TYR A 312 -10.50 6.68 -10.83
C TYR A 312 -10.86 6.68 -9.34
N LEU A 313 -11.99 6.06 -9.01
CA LEU A 313 -12.26 5.45 -7.71
C LEU A 313 -11.98 3.96 -7.84
N ILE A 314 -11.01 3.46 -7.07
CA ILE A 314 -10.66 2.06 -7.05
C ILE A 314 -11.15 1.46 -5.73
N THR A 315 -11.91 0.37 -5.82
CA THR A 315 -12.42 -0.37 -4.67
C THR A 315 -11.83 -1.76 -4.63
N ALA A 316 -11.52 -2.27 -3.44
CA ALA A 316 -10.95 -3.59 -3.24
C ALA A 316 -11.55 -4.26 -2.00
N ASP A 317 -11.77 -5.57 -2.06
CA ASP A 317 -12.07 -6.37 -0.86
C ASP A 317 -10.84 -6.45 0.08
N ASP A 318 -11.06 -6.93 1.31
CA ASP A 318 -10.04 -6.91 2.37
C ASP A 318 -8.75 -7.66 1.99
N ASN A 319 -8.87 -8.67 1.13
CA ASN A 319 -7.74 -9.45 0.63
C ASN A 319 -7.22 -9.00 -0.76
N PHE A 320 -7.78 -7.93 -1.34
CA PHE A 320 -7.41 -7.37 -2.64
C PHE A 320 -7.48 -8.39 -3.79
N ARG A 321 -8.42 -9.35 -3.72
CA ARG A 321 -8.67 -10.33 -4.79
C ARG A 321 -9.73 -9.84 -5.77
N ASN A 322 -10.67 -9.02 -5.30
CA ASN A 322 -11.70 -8.41 -6.13
C ASN A 322 -11.54 -6.90 -6.13
N ILE A 323 -10.98 -6.38 -7.23
CA ILE A 323 -10.70 -4.95 -7.40
C ILE A 323 -11.54 -4.42 -8.56
N LYS A 324 -12.24 -3.31 -8.33
CA LYS A 324 -13.01 -2.59 -9.36
C LYS A 324 -12.56 -1.15 -9.44
N ALA A 325 -12.40 -0.63 -10.65
CA ALA A 325 -12.02 0.75 -10.89
C ALA A 325 -13.06 1.45 -11.77
N ASN A 326 -13.61 2.56 -11.28
CA ASN A 326 -14.61 3.36 -11.99
C ASN A 326 -14.07 4.77 -12.20
N LYS A 327 -14.28 5.35 -13.38
CA LYS A 327 -13.99 6.78 -13.61
C LYS A 327 -15.15 7.60 -13.04
N ILE A 328 -14.89 8.40 -12.01
CA ILE A 328 -15.93 9.08 -11.23
C ILE A 328 -15.93 10.60 -11.41
N THR A 329 -14.88 11.17 -12.00
CA THR A 329 -14.80 12.62 -12.28
C THR A 329 -14.25 12.86 -13.68
N LYS A 330 -14.43 14.10 -14.18
CA LYS A 330 -13.72 14.56 -15.37
C LYS A 330 -12.21 14.50 -15.12
N PHE A 331 -11.47 13.99 -16.11
CA PHE A 331 -10.01 13.93 -16.06
C PHE A 331 -9.40 15.34 -16.14
N GLN A 332 -8.51 15.66 -15.20
CA GLN A 332 -7.80 16.93 -15.12
C GLN A 332 -6.31 16.64 -14.85
N PRO A 333 -5.42 16.82 -15.84
CA PRO A 333 -4.04 16.35 -15.74
C PRO A 333 -3.26 16.91 -14.54
N LYS A 334 -3.52 18.17 -14.17
CA LYS A 334 -2.77 18.88 -13.12
C LYS A 334 -3.33 18.67 -11.72
N HIS A 335 -4.49 18.02 -11.59
CA HIS A 335 -5.21 17.86 -10.33
C HIS A 335 -5.07 16.41 -9.88
N GLY A 336 -4.49 16.20 -8.70
CA GLY A 336 -4.40 14.90 -8.06
C GLY A 336 -5.19 14.89 -6.76
N PHE A 337 -5.92 13.82 -6.48
CA PHE A 337 -6.56 13.65 -5.18
C PHE A 337 -5.50 13.56 -4.07
N SER A 338 -5.70 14.32 -2.99
CA SER A 338 -4.78 14.39 -1.84
C SER A 338 -5.38 13.86 -0.55
N SER A 339 -6.71 13.81 -0.40
CA SER A 339 -7.39 13.17 0.72
C SER A 339 -8.89 13.06 0.41
N PHE A 340 -9.58 12.12 1.05
CA PHE A 340 -11.04 12.08 1.03
C PHE A 340 -11.60 11.41 2.28
N LYS A 341 -12.88 11.65 2.55
CA LYS A 341 -13.66 10.95 3.58
C LYS A 341 -15.08 10.69 3.08
N PHE A 342 -15.70 9.62 3.57
CA PHE A 342 -17.13 9.42 3.38
C PHE A 342 -17.91 10.42 4.23
N ILE A 343 -18.98 10.99 3.67
CA ILE A 343 -19.85 11.90 4.41
C ILE A 343 -20.65 11.07 5.45
N PRO A 344 -20.55 11.35 6.76
CA PRO A 344 -21.24 10.57 7.78
C PRO A 344 -22.76 10.54 7.55
N GLY A 345 -23.37 9.39 7.77
CA GLY A 345 -24.80 9.19 7.53
C GLY A 345 -25.20 8.96 6.06
N SER A 346 -24.24 8.92 5.13
CA SER A 346 -24.48 8.57 3.72
C SER A 346 -24.37 7.07 3.42
N ASN A 347 -24.19 6.19 4.43
CA ASN A 347 -23.88 4.76 4.24
C ASN A 347 -22.66 4.52 3.35
N ASP A 348 -21.66 5.41 3.44
CA ASP A 348 -20.47 5.44 2.58
C ASP A 348 -20.79 5.53 1.08
N GLU A 349 -21.92 6.14 0.71
CA GLU A 349 -22.31 6.38 -0.68
C GLU A 349 -21.82 7.74 -1.20
N ALA A 350 -21.60 8.73 -0.32
CA ALA A 350 -21.14 10.05 -0.69
C ALA A 350 -19.74 10.34 -0.13
N ILE A 351 -18.90 10.95 -0.94
CA ILE A 351 -17.50 11.30 -0.64
C ILE A 351 -17.33 12.81 -0.74
N VAL A 352 -16.57 13.39 0.19
CA VAL A 352 -15.91 14.68 0.03
C VAL A 352 -14.42 14.44 -0.15
N ALA A 353 -13.81 15.11 -1.14
CA ALA A 353 -12.41 14.91 -1.49
C ALA A 353 -11.70 16.24 -1.74
N LEU A 354 -10.39 16.25 -1.46
CA LEU A 354 -9.47 17.30 -1.85
C LEU A 354 -8.70 16.89 -3.10
N LYS A 355 -8.45 17.87 -3.97
CA LYS A 355 -7.48 17.77 -5.05
C LYS A 355 -6.45 18.87 -4.87
N THR A 356 -5.17 18.52 -4.94
CA THR A 356 -4.09 19.51 -5.01
C THR A 356 -3.44 19.54 -6.38
N THR A 357 -2.85 20.69 -6.70
CA THR A 357 -2.07 20.89 -7.91
C THR A 357 -0.68 21.30 -7.53
N GLU A 358 0.31 20.76 -8.22
CA GLU A 358 1.70 21.22 -8.21
C GLU A 358 2.10 21.29 -9.68
N PHE A 359 2.28 22.50 -10.19
CA PHE A 359 2.65 22.70 -11.58
C PHE A 359 3.58 23.91 -11.69
N GLU A 360 4.80 23.68 -12.17
CA GLU A 360 5.82 24.74 -12.34
C GLU A 360 6.02 25.55 -11.05
N GLY A 361 6.04 24.87 -9.90
CA GLY A 361 6.24 25.47 -8.57
C GLY A 361 5.03 26.22 -7.99
N LYS A 362 3.88 26.22 -8.67
CA LYS A 362 2.63 26.79 -8.13
C LYS A 362 1.77 25.70 -7.51
N THR A 363 1.18 26.02 -6.36
CA THR A 363 0.30 25.12 -5.62
C THR A 363 -1.11 25.67 -5.46
N ALA A 364 -2.10 24.77 -5.42
CA ALA A 364 -3.48 25.10 -5.15
C ALA A 364 -4.24 23.88 -4.61
N THR A 365 -5.30 24.14 -3.86
CA THR A 365 -6.26 23.14 -3.38
C THR A 365 -7.66 23.42 -3.90
N TYR A 366 -8.36 22.35 -4.25
CA TYR A 366 -9.76 22.32 -4.61
C TYR A 366 -10.50 21.31 -3.73
N ILE A 367 -11.75 21.61 -3.40
CA ILE A 367 -12.65 20.68 -2.72
C ILE A 367 -13.78 20.26 -3.68
N THR A 368 -14.15 18.99 -3.64
CA THR A 368 -15.24 18.43 -4.45
C THR A 368 -16.00 17.37 -3.65
N ALA A 369 -17.21 17.05 -4.07
CA ALA A 369 -17.97 15.94 -3.52
C ALA A 369 -18.72 15.20 -4.62
N PHE A 370 -18.80 13.89 -4.49
CA PHE A 370 -19.47 13.01 -5.44
C PHE A 370 -19.90 11.72 -4.75
N THR A 371 -20.83 11.00 -5.35
CA THR A 371 -21.19 9.66 -4.89
C THR A 371 -20.21 8.60 -5.42
N THR A 372 -20.23 7.40 -4.83
CA THR A 372 -19.33 6.30 -5.25
C THR A 372 -19.58 5.78 -6.67
N ASP A 373 -20.72 6.09 -7.27
CA ASP A 373 -21.05 5.85 -8.68
C ASP A 373 -20.72 7.04 -9.60
N GLY A 374 -20.24 8.16 -9.05
CA GLY A 374 -19.74 9.31 -9.80
C GLY A 374 -20.75 10.42 -10.07
N LEU A 375 -21.91 10.45 -9.39
CA LEU A 375 -22.79 11.61 -9.42
C LEU A 375 -22.13 12.76 -8.65
N GLU A 376 -21.91 13.88 -9.34
CA GLU A 376 -21.36 15.10 -8.75
C GLU A 376 -22.35 15.72 -7.75
N LEU A 377 -21.88 15.98 -6.52
CA LEU A 377 -22.62 16.65 -5.45
C LEU A 377 -22.11 18.08 -5.19
N LEU A 378 -20.83 18.31 -5.50
CA LEU A 378 -20.15 19.60 -5.47
C LEU A 378 -19.05 19.58 -6.53
N SER A 379 -19.13 20.50 -7.49
CA SER A 379 -18.09 20.71 -8.50
C SER A 379 -16.78 21.18 -7.86
N ASP A 380 -15.66 20.93 -8.54
CA ASP A 380 -14.33 21.36 -8.09
C ASP A 380 -14.34 22.85 -7.74
N THR A 381 -14.26 23.15 -6.44
CA THR A 381 -14.34 24.51 -5.90
C THR A 381 -12.98 24.88 -5.33
N PHE A 382 -12.41 25.98 -5.83
CA PHE A 382 -11.12 26.49 -5.36
C PHE A 382 -11.18 26.84 -3.86
N VAL A 383 -10.15 26.42 -3.12
CA VAL A 383 -10.00 26.71 -1.68
C VAL A 383 -8.95 27.79 -1.46
N GLU A 384 -7.71 27.53 -1.86
CA GLU A 384 -6.55 28.40 -1.59
C GLU A 384 -5.34 28.01 -2.45
N ASN A 385 -4.38 28.93 -2.62
CA ASN A 385 -3.09 28.68 -3.29
C ASN A 385 -2.06 28.05 -2.33
N MET A 386 -2.45 26.92 -1.74
CA MET A 386 -1.66 26.12 -0.80
C MET A 386 -2.07 24.66 -0.95
N LYS A 387 -1.20 23.70 -0.65
CA LYS A 387 -1.59 22.27 -0.63
C LYS A 387 -2.23 21.93 0.70
N TYR A 388 -3.47 21.50 0.68
CA TYR A 388 -4.11 20.82 1.80
C TYR A 388 -4.23 19.34 1.45
N GLU A 389 -3.63 18.51 2.29
CA GLU A 389 -3.41 17.07 2.02
C GLU A 389 -4.10 16.17 3.04
N GLY A 390 -4.88 16.75 3.95
CA GLY A 390 -5.79 15.98 4.80
C GLY A 390 -7.12 16.69 4.93
N ILE A 391 -8.23 15.94 4.85
CA ILE A 391 -9.57 16.40 5.20
C ILE A 391 -10.20 15.46 6.23
N GLU A 392 -10.88 16.01 7.22
CA GLU A 392 -11.61 15.21 8.21
C GLU A 392 -12.83 15.93 8.77
N PHE A 393 -13.82 15.14 9.19
CA PHE A 393 -14.97 15.57 9.98
C PHE A 393 -14.55 15.71 11.46
N LEU A 394 -14.52 16.95 11.94
CA LEU A 394 -14.08 17.32 13.29
C LEU A 394 -15.18 17.27 14.32
#